data_AF-A0A942HXT5-F1
#
_entry.id   AF-A0A942HXT5-F1
#
_cell.length_a   1.000
_cell.length_b   1.000
_cell.length_c   1.000
_cell.angle_alpha   90.00
_cell.angle_beta   90.00
_cell.angle_gamma   90.00
#
_symmetry.space_group_name_H-M   'P 1'
#
loop_
_entity.id
_entity.type
_entity.pdbx_description
1 polymer ?
#
loop_
_entity_poly.entity_id
_entity_poly.type
_entity_poly.pdbx_seq_one_letter_code
_entity_poly.pdbx_strand_id
1 'polypeptide(L)'
;MELKKISNQELLSRLDKLVRTERKLTHVILCHINEVESRRLYAEMGFDSMFKYLTSHCGYGEDSAYRRLQAARLLKKTPEIAEKLQEGTLNLTQLTQVQKCIRQEQQSGGMVSSAQTLQILEQIENKSAFETKKVLALEFNQPIQTHEVVMLQQDDSVRLELTFTHEQMKVLKQAKDLLSHTMPDGSWADVIALLAEKHMQKTLGKNQSGNEPKAPNNSKDSRSNKKSTPSFTAKPKRGHIKITVRRRVFQKAHHCCEFIDPKTQRKCQSNYQLEVDHRIPLARGGSDKESNLRVLCRTHNLLAAKQWGLKSKKPGHF
;
A
#
# COMPACT_ATOMS: atom_id res chain seq x y z
N MET A 1 7.40 -25.51 -19.75
CA MET A 1 7.62 -26.08 -18.40
C MET A 1 6.30 -26.59 -17.84
N GLU A 2 6.22 -27.87 -17.43
CA GLU A 2 5.01 -28.44 -16.82
C GLU A 2 4.95 -28.18 -15.30
N LEU A 3 4.73 -26.93 -14.89
CA LEU A 3 4.70 -26.55 -13.46
C LEU A 3 3.44 -27.06 -12.74
N LYS A 4 2.38 -27.43 -13.48
CA LYS A 4 1.08 -27.88 -12.92
C LYS A 4 1.12 -29.26 -12.26
N LYS A 5 2.16 -30.07 -12.52
CA LYS A 5 2.28 -31.45 -12.02
C LYS A 5 3.14 -31.56 -10.75
N ILE A 6 3.67 -30.45 -10.25
CA ILE A 6 4.62 -30.41 -9.14
C ILE A 6 3.88 -30.08 -7.84
N SER A 7 4.30 -30.65 -6.71
CA SER A 7 3.74 -30.33 -5.40
C SER A 7 4.11 -28.89 -4.97
N ASN A 8 3.28 -28.27 -4.12
CA ASN A 8 3.55 -26.91 -3.63
C ASN A 8 4.92 -26.78 -2.95
N GLN A 9 5.37 -27.79 -2.20
CA GLN A 9 6.66 -27.78 -1.51
C GLN A 9 7.83 -27.84 -2.49
N GLU A 10 7.74 -28.72 -3.50
CA GLU A 10 8.78 -28.83 -4.53
C GLU A 10 8.83 -27.57 -5.40
N LEU A 11 7.69 -26.96 -5.71
CA LEU A 11 7.63 -25.69 -6.45
C LEU A 11 8.35 -24.57 -5.69
N LEU A 12 8.09 -24.42 -4.38
CA LEU A 12 8.75 -23.42 -3.54
C LEU A 12 10.27 -23.68 -3.44
N SER A 13 10.69 -24.93 -3.21
CA SER A 13 12.11 -25.28 -3.15
C SER A 13 12.85 -25.00 -4.46
N ARG A 14 12.22 -25.29 -5.62
CA ARG A 14 12.78 -24.95 -6.93
C ARG A 14 12.91 -23.45 -7.13
N LEU A 15 11.89 -22.69 -6.75
CA LEU A 15 11.93 -21.23 -6.86
C LEU A 15 13.06 -20.65 -6.02
N ASP A 16 13.22 -21.08 -4.76
CA ASP A 16 14.31 -20.61 -3.89
C ASP A 16 15.69 -20.90 -4.46
N LYS A 17 15.89 -22.09 -5.05
CA LYS A 17 17.15 -22.43 -5.73
C LYS A 17 17.41 -21.53 -6.94
N LEU A 18 16.40 -21.29 -7.76
CA LEU A 18 16.51 -20.42 -8.94
C LEU A 18 16.84 -18.98 -8.54
N VAL A 19 16.20 -18.45 -7.49
CA VAL A 19 16.48 -17.10 -6.97
C VAL A 19 17.92 -16.98 -6.48
N ARG A 20 18.46 -17.99 -5.78
CA ARG A 20 19.88 -18.00 -5.37
C ARG A 20 20.81 -18.03 -6.57
N THR A 21 20.51 -18.83 -7.58
CA THR A 21 21.29 -18.88 -8.83
C THR A 21 21.23 -17.55 -9.58
N GLU A 22 20.07 -16.90 -9.63
CA GLU A 22 19.89 -15.58 -10.24
C GLU A 22 20.77 -14.52 -9.55
N ARG A 23 20.84 -14.51 -8.21
CA ARG A 23 21.71 -13.59 -7.46
C ARG A 23 23.18 -13.82 -7.76
N LYS A 24 23.62 -15.08 -7.83
CA LYS A 24 24.99 -15.44 -8.24
C LYS A 24 25.31 -14.98 -9.66
N LEU A 25 24.43 -15.27 -10.61
CA LEU A 25 24.58 -14.82 -12.00
C LEU A 25 24.59 -13.29 -12.09
N THR A 26 23.75 -12.61 -11.31
CA THR A 26 23.75 -11.15 -11.24
C THR A 26 25.10 -10.63 -10.78
N HIS A 27 25.67 -11.16 -9.70
CA HIS A 27 27.02 -10.80 -9.26
C HIS A 27 28.07 -10.98 -10.37
N VAL A 28 28.07 -12.14 -11.04
CA VAL A 28 28.98 -12.41 -12.16
C VAL A 28 28.81 -11.39 -13.29
N ILE A 29 27.57 -11.04 -13.65
CA ILE A 29 27.27 -10.01 -14.65
C ILE A 29 27.85 -8.66 -14.22
N LEU A 30 27.70 -8.26 -12.95
CA LEU A 30 28.26 -7.00 -12.45
C LEU A 30 29.79 -6.95 -12.57
N CYS A 31 30.47 -8.07 -12.28
CA CYS A 31 31.92 -8.18 -12.48
C CYS A 31 32.32 -8.00 -13.95
N HIS A 32 31.58 -8.60 -14.89
CA HIS A 32 31.85 -8.43 -16.32
C HIS A 32 31.56 -7.00 -16.79
N ILE A 33 30.50 -6.37 -16.28
CA ILE A 33 30.21 -4.95 -16.56
C ILE A 33 31.39 -4.08 -16.14
N ASN A 34 31.95 -4.31 -14.96
CA ASN A 34 33.13 -3.58 -14.49
C ASN A 34 34.35 -3.78 -15.38
N GLU A 35 34.58 -5.00 -15.86
CA GLU A 35 35.72 -5.31 -16.72
C GLU A 35 35.57 -4.69 -18.12
N VAL A 36 34.39 -4.80 -18.72
CA VAL A 36 34.04 -4.16 -19.99
C VAL A 36 34.17 -2.64 -19.90
N GLU A 37 33.72 -2.04 -18.79
CA GLU A 37 33.85 -0.60 -18.55
C GLU A 37 35.32 -0.18 -18.36
N SER A 38 36.11 -0.98 -17.63
CA SER A 38 37.53 -0.68 -17.35
C SER A 38 38.39 -0.76 -18.61
N ARG A 39 38.12 -1.71 -19.49
CA ARG A 39 38.80 -1.87 -20.79
C ARG A 39 38.22 -0.98 -21.88
N ARG A 40 37.11 -0.28 -21.63
CA ARG A 40 36.38 0.52 -22.62
C ARG A 40 35.98 -0.24 -23.89
N LEU A 41 35.71 -1.55 -23.80
CA LEU A 41 35.33 -2.37 -24.97
C LEU A 41 34.03 -1.87 -25.63
N TYR A 42 33.14 -1.26 -24.84
CA TYR A 42 31.95 -0.61 -25.37
C TYR A 42 32.29 0.51 -26.39
N ALA A 43 33.40 1.23 -26.20
CA ALA A 43 33.83 2.28 -27.11
C ALA A 43 34.43 1.70 -28.40
N GLU A 44 35.19 0.60 -28.29
CA GLU A 44 35.71 -0.14 -29.46
C GLU A 44 34.58 -0.68 -30.35
N MET A 45 33.45 -1.05 -29.73
CA MET A 45 32.23 -1.47 -30.42
C MET A 45 31.36 -0.30 -30.93
N GLY A 46 31.80 0.95 -30.75
CA GLY A 46 31.12 2.13 -31.29
C GLY A 46 29.99 2.70 -30.42
N PHE A 47 29.89 2.33 -29.14
CA PHE A 47 28.91 2.91 -28.23
C PHE A 47 29.46 4.13 -27.49
N ASP A 48 28.63 5.16 -27.32
CA ASP A 48 28.97 6.40 -26.62
C ASP A 48 29.27 6.21 -25.12
N SER A 49 28.79 5.13 -24.53
CA SER A 49 28.83 4.89 -23.10
C SER A 49 28.54 3.43 -22.75
N MET A 50 29.01 3.01 -21.58
CA MET A 50 28.66 1.70 -21.03
C MET A 50 27.14 1.52 -20.84
N PHE A 51 26.43 2.61 -20.54
CA PHE A 51 24.97 2.60 -20.44
C PHE A 51 24.31 2.28 -21.78
N LYS A 52 24.76 2.92 -22.87
CA LYS A 52 24.22 2.68 -24.21
C LYS A 52 24.54 1.28 -24.72
N TYR A 53 25.71 0.76 -24.40
CA TYR A 53 26.05 -0.64 -24.65
C TYR A 53 25.08 -1.60 -23.94
N LEU A 54 24.81 -1.39 -22.66
CA LEU A 54 23.87 -2.23 -21.90
C LEU A 54 22.44 -2.17 -22.44
N THR A 55 21.97 -1.01 -22.88
CA THR A 55 20.59 -0.84 -23.38
C THR A 55 20.43 -1.30 -24.83
N SER A 56 21.39 -0.97 -25.69
CA SER A 56 21.27 -1.21 -27.14
C SER A 56 21.80 -2.56 -27.57
N HIS A 57 22.91 -3.03 -27.00
CA HIS A 57 23.53 -4.31 -27.35
C HIS A 57 23.07 -5.45 -26.43
N CYS A 58 23.09 -5.25 -25.11
CA CYS A 58 22.68 -6.30 -24.16
C CYS A 58 21.15 -6.41 -23.96
N GLY A 59 20.36 -5.50 -24.54
CA GLY A 59 18.90 -5.54 -24.49
C GLY A 59 18.28 -5.24 -23.12
N TYR A 60 19.01 -4.61 -22.20
CA TYR A 60 18.44 -4.19 -20.93
C TYR A 60 17.54 -2.96 -21.09
N GLY A 61 16.37 -2.97 -20.44
CA GLY A 61 15.61 -1.74 -20.24
C GLY A 61 16.42 -0.70 -19.45
N GLU A 62 16.17 0.59 -19.66
CA GLU A 62 16.97 1.69 -19.11
C GLU A 62 17.17 1.59 -17.59
N ASP A 63 16.09 1.40 -16.82
CA ASP A 63 16.16 1.23 -15.36
C ASP A 63 16.96 -0.01 -14.93
N SER A 64 16.92 -1.06 -15.73
CA SER A 64 17.62 -2.32 -15.49
C SER A 64 19.12 -2.17 -15.74
N ALA A 65 19.48 -1.48 -16.83
CA ALA A 65 20.85 -1.13 -17.19
C ALA A 65 21.45 -0.16 -16.16
N TYR A 66 20.71 0.89 -15.79
CA TYR A 66 21.14 1.89 -14.82
C TYR A 66 21.47 1.25 -13.47
N ARG A 67 20.57 0.42 -12.93
CA ARG A 67 20.78 -0.28 -11.65
C ARG A 67 22.01 -1.19 -11.67
N ARG A 68 22.19 -1.96 -12.75
CA ARG A 68 23.37 -2.83 -12.91
C ARG A 68 24.66 -2.02 -13.01
N LEU A 69 24.68 -0.95 -13.79
CA LEU A 69 25.85 -0.12 -13.94
C LEU A 69 26.25 0.57 -12.62
N GLN A 70 25.29 1.13 -11.87
CA GLN A 70 25.59 1.74 -10.58
C GLN A 70 26.06 0.71 -9.54
N ALA A 71 25.40 -0.45 -9.48
CA ALA A 71 25.80 -1.52 -8.57
C ALA A 71 27.17 -2.09 -8.91
N ALA A 72 27.50 -2.25 -10.19
CA ALA A 72 28.82 -2.68 -10.64
C ALA A 72 29.91 -1.70 -10.18
N ARG A 73 29.69 -0.39 -10.39
CA ARG A 73 30.62 0.65 -9.95
C ARG A 73 30.82 0.68 -8.43
N LEU A 74 29.76 0.44 -7.65
CA LEU A 74 29.87 0.31 -6.19
C LEU A 74 30.68 -0.95 -5.80
N LEU A 75 30.38 -2.08 -6.44
CA LEU A 75 31.10 -3.35 -6.23
C LEU A 75 32.59 -3.25 -6.56
N LYS A 76 32.97 -2.44 -7.55
CA LYS A 76 34.38 -2.17 -7.88
C LYS A 76 35.12 -1.44 -6.74
N LYS A 77 34.44 -0.53 -6.02
CA LYS A 77 35.03 0.21 -4.91
C LYS A 77 35.05 -0.61 -3.62
N THR A 78 34.04 -1.44 -3.42
CA THR A 78 33.83 -2.19 -2.18
C THR A 78 33.48 -3.64 -2.53
N PRO A 79 34.49 -4.50 -2.77
CA PRO A 79 34.26 -5.88 -3.25
C PRO A 79 33.59 -6.80 -2.20
N GLU A 80 33.71 -6.47 -0.91
CA GLU A 80 33.14 -7.24 0.22
C GLU A 80 31.60 -7.40 0.15
N ILE A 81 30.91 -6.55 -0.61
CA ILE A 81 29.45 -6.63 -0.78
C ILE A 81 29.00 -7.79 -1.69
N ALA A 82 29.94 -8.43 -2.39
CA ALA A 82 29.66 -9.53 -3.30
C ALA A 82 28.90 -10.67 -2.61
N GLU A 83 29.35 -11.07 -1.43
CA GLU A 83 28.76 -12.17 -0.66
C GLU A 83 27.34 -11.81 -0.20
N LYS A 84 27.18 -10.61 0.36
CA LYS A 84 25.88 -10.06 0.81
C LYS A 84 24.84 -10.00 -0.32
N LEU A 85 25.26 -9.68 -1.54
CA LEU A 85 24.39 -9.69 -2.73
C LEU A 85 23.97 -11.12 -3.13
N GLN A 86 24.89 -12.09 -3.04
CA GLN A 86 24.61 -13.49 -3.37
C GLN A 86 23.67 -14.15 -2.36
N GLU A 87 23.87 -13.85 -1.07
CA GLU A 87 22.98 -14.27 0.02
C GLU A 87 21.60 -13.60 -0.09
N GLY A 88 21.58 -12.37 -0.59
CA GLY A 88 20.39 -11.55 -0.78
C GLY A 88 19.97 -10.78 0.46
N THR A 89 20.91 -10.56 1.40
CA THR A 89 20.76 -9.59 2.49
C THR A 89 20.76 -8.17 1.94
N LEU A 90 21.47 -7.95 0.83
CA LEU A 90 21.44 -6.73 0.02
C LEU A 90 20.86 -7.00 -1.37
N ASN A 91 20.18 -6.00 -1.92
CA ASN A 91 19.61 -6.06 -3.27
C ASN A 91 20.15 -4.95 -4.19
N LEU A 92 19.96 -5.15 -5.49
CA LEU A 92 20.46 -4.24 -6.53
C LEU A 92 19.94 -2.80 -6.37
N THR A 93 18.71 -2.64 -5.90
CA THR A 93 18.08 -1.33 -5.68
C THR A 93 18.77 -0.57 -4.54
N GLN A 94 19.10 -1.25 -3.44
CA GLN A 94 19.84 -0.67 -2.31
C GLN A 94 21.23 -0.20 -2.75
N LEU A 95 21.98 -1.05 -3.47
CA LEU A 95 23.30 -0.69 -4.01
C LEU A 95 23.24 0.54 -4.92
N THR A 96 22.21 0.60 -5.78
CA THR A 96 21.98 1.75 -6.66
C THR A 96 21.71 3.05 -5.89
N GLN A 97 20.91 2.98 -4.81
CA GLN A 97 20.60 4.14 -3.97
C GLN A 97 21.83 4.64 -3.23
N VAL A 98 22.62 3.74 -2.63
CA VAL A 98 23.90 4.06 -1.97
C VAL A 98 24.85 4.75 -2.95
N GLN A 99 25.07 4.16 -4.13
CA GLN A 99 25.94 4.74 -5.15
C GLN A 99 25.46 6.12 -5.61
N LYS A 100 24.14 6.35 -5.71
CA LYS A 100 23.57 7.65 -6.05
C LYS A 100 23.86 8.70 -4.97
N CYS A 101 23.67 8.36 -3.69
CA CYS A 101 23.98 9.27 -2.57
C CYS A 101 25.48 9.60 -2.53
N ILE A 102 26.35 8.59 -2.67
CA ILE A 102 27.81 8.82 -2.74
C ILE A 102 28.16 9.78 -3.88
N ARG A 103 27.57 9.60 -5.07
CA ARG A 103 27.83 10.48 -6.21
C ARG A 103 27.37 11.92 -5.95
N GLN A 104 26.21 12.09 -5.32
CA GLN A 104 25.69 13.41 -4.94
C GLN A 104 26.60 14.09 -3.92
N GLU A 105 27.07 13.36 -2.92
CA GLU A 105 27.99 13.88 -1.90
C GLU A 105 29.33 14.31 -2.51
N GLN A 106 29.88 13.49 -3.42
CA GLN A 106 31.10 13.80 -4.16
C GLN A 106 30.96 15.05 -5.04
N GLN A 107 29.77 15.28 -5.63
CA GLN A 107 29.49 16.49 -6.40
C GLN A 107 29.38 17.75 -5.51
N SER A 108 28.92 17.59 -4.27
CA SER A 108 28.86 18.64 -3.26
C SER A 108 30.20 18.92 -2.57
N GLY A 109 31.28 18.22 -2.96
CA GLY A 109 32.62 18.38 -2.39
C GLY A 109 32.91 17.52 -1.16
N GLY A 110 31.98 16.65 -0.75
CA GLY A 110 32.17 15.70 0.34
C GLY A 110 32.97 14.46 -0.10
N MET A 111 33.76 13.90 0.82
CA MET A 111 34.45 12.63 0.62
C MET A 111 33.79 11.54 1.45
N VAL A 112 33.27 10.50 0.78
CA VAL A 112 32.77 9.28 1.43
C VAL A 112 33.85 8.23 1.36
N SER A 113 34.32 7.75 2.52
CA SER A 113 35.35 6.71 2.57
C SER A 113 34.75 5.32 2.28
N SER A 114 35.62 4.38 1.87
CA SER A 114 35.20 2.98 1.69
C SER A 114 34.68 2.36 3.00
N ALA A 115 35.28 2.74 4.14
CA ALA A 115 34.86 2.28 5.46
C ALA A 115 33.45 2.78 5.84
N GLN A 116 33.15 4.07 5.59
CA GLN A 116 31.81 4.61 5.79
C GLN A 116 30.78 3.93 4.88
N THR A 117 31.16 3.65 3.63
CA THR A 117 30.29 2.95 2.68
C THR A 117 29.91 1.56 3.21
N LEU A 118 30.87 0.80 3.76
CA LEU A 118 30.63 -0.50 4.38
C LEU A 118 29.68 -0.41 5.58
N GLN A 119 29.89 0.57 6.47
CA GLN A 119 29.01 0.80 7.62
C GLN A 119 27.57 1.09 7.20
N ILE A 120 27.37 1.95 6.20
CA ILE A 120 26.04 2.26 5.66
C ILE A 120 25.40 0.99 5.08
N LEU A 121 26.17 0.17 4.37
CA LEU A 121 25.70 -1.08 3.77
C LEU A 121 25.25 -2.08 4.83
N GLU A 122 26.01 -2.24 5.92
CA GLU A 122 25.63 -3.08 7.07
C GLU A 122 24.32 -2.61 7.70
N GLN A 123 24.14 -1.29 7.85
CA GLN A 123 22.90 -0.76 8.40
C GLN A 123 21.69 -1.01 7.51
N ILE A 124 21.82 -1.20 6.20
CA ILE A 124 20.67 -1.38 5.29
C ILE A 124 20.36 -2.85 4.98
N GLU A 125 21.14 -3.80 5.51
CA GLU A 125 20.89 -5.23 5.34
C GLU A 125 19.49 -5.63 5.82
N ASN A 126 18.79 -6.43 5.01
CA ASN A 126 17.44 -6.93 5.29
C ASN A 126 16.37 -5.84 5.54
N LYS A 127 16.67 -4.56 5.29
CA LYS A 127 15.72 -3.46 5.43
C LYS A 127 14.83 -3.33 4.19
N SER A 128 13.60 -2.86 4.41
CA SER A 128 12.69 -2.50 3.32
C SER A 128 13.20 -1.28 2.54
N ALA A 129 12.71 -1.09 1.31
CA ALA A 129 13.08 0.07 0.50
C ALA A 129 12.79 1.42 1.20
N PHE A 130 11.75 1.47 2.05
CA PHE A 130 11.42 2.67 2.83
C PHE A 130 12.47 2.93 3.93
N GLU A 131 12.81 1.88 4.68
CA GLU A 131 13.82 1.97 5.75
C GLU A 131 15.22 2.25 5.20
N THR A 132 15.59 1.66 4.06
CA THR A 132 16.84 1.98 3.36
C THR A 132 16.89 3.47 3.03
N LYS A 133 15.84 4.04 2.41
CA LYS A 133 15.80 5.47 2.11
C LYS A 133 15.93 6.34 3.36
N LYS A 134 15.28 5.94 4.47
CA LYS A 134 15.38 6.65 5.74
C LYS A 134 16.81 6.64 6.29
N VAL A 135 17.49 5.49 6.29
CA VAL A 135 18.89 5.39 6.74
C VAL A 135 19.79 6.26 5.86
N LEU A 136 19.66 6.17 4.54
CA LEU A 136 20.47 6.98 3.62
C LEU A 136 20.20 8.48 3.79
N ALA A 137 18.96 8.89 4.02
CA ALA A 137 18.65 10.29 4.27
C ALA A 137 19.33 10.82 5.55
N LEU A 138 19.42 9.99 6.59
CA LEU A 138 20.10 10.34 7.85
C LEU A 138 21.62 10.40 7.67
N GLU A 139 22.22 9.35 7.09
CA GLU A 139 23.68 9.25 6.95
C GLU A 139 24.25 10.32 6.01
N PHE A 140 23.51 10.71 4.98
CA PHE A 140 23.92 11.76 4.03
C PHE A 140 23.35 13.15 4.35
N ASN A 141 22.79 13.36 5.56
CA ASN A 141 22.20 14.63 6.00
C ASN A 141 21.28 15.27 4.93
N GLN A 142 20.47 14.47 4.25
CA GLN A 142 19.64 14.97 3.16
C GLN A 142 18.60 15.95 3.72
N PRO A 143 18.44 17.13 3.12
CA PRO A 143 17.52 18.13 3.65
C PRO A 143 16.08 17.61 3.56
N ILE A 144 15.32 17.83 4.63
CA ILE A 144 13.89 17.54 4.63
C ILE A 144 13.23 18.51 3.65
N GLN A 145 12.59 17.96 2.62
CA GLN A 145 11.82 18.74 1.67
C GLN A 145 10.46 19.06 2.29
N THR A 146 10.22 20.33 2.59
CA THR A 146 8.98 20.80 3.25
C THR A 146 8.06 21.58 2.33
N HIS A 147 8.46 21.79 1.06
CA HIS A 147 7.66 22.56 0.12
C HIS A 147 6.46 21.73 -0.38
N GLU A 148 5.32 22.39 -0.53
CA GLU A 148 4.12 21.81 -1.10
C GLU A 148 4.21 21.90 -2.63
N VAL A 149 3.98 20.78 -3.32
CA VAL A 149 3.92 20.78 -4.79
C VAL A 149 2.46 20.68 -5.21
N VAL A 150 1.99 21.68 -5.96
CA VAL A 150 0.65 21.74 -6.52
C VAL A 150 0.78 21.75 -8.04
N MET A 151 0.32 20.69 -8.71
CA MET A 151 0.37 20.57 -10.16
C MET A 151 -1.03 20.39 -10.74
N LEU A 152 -1.41 21.24 -11.70
CA LEU A 152 -2.62 21.05 -12.51
C LEU A 152 -2.43 19.88 -13.47
N GLN A 153 -3.48 19.08 -13.64
CA GLN A 153 -3.54 18.00 -14.60
C GLN A 153 -4.41 18.39 -15.79
N GLN A 154 -4.41 17.55 -16.82
CA GLN A 154 -5.13 17.78 -18.07
C GLN A 154 -6.65 17.90 -17.87
N ASP A 155 -7.20 17.21 -16.86
CA ASP A 155 -8.62 17.17 -16.53
C ASP A 155 -9.00 18.19 -15.44
N ASP A 156 -8.20 19.24 -15.26
CA ASP A 156 -8.30 20.23 -14.18
C ASP A 156 -8.14 19.67 -12.76
N SER A 157 -7.83 18.39 -12.61
CA SER A 157 -7.51 17.82 -11.30
C SER A 157 -6.17 18.36 -10.79
N VAL A 158 -6.02 18.44 -9.47
CA VAL A 158 -4.81 18.95 -8.82
C VAL A 158 -4.07 17.81 -8.14
N ARG A 159 -2.81 17.60 -8.51
CA ARG A 159 -1.89 16.74 -7.77
C ARG A 159 -1.22 17.57 -6.69
N LEU A 160 -1.38 17.10 -5.45
CA LEU A 160 -0.82 17.71 -4.26
C LEU A 160 0.21 16.77 -3.61
N GLU A 161 1.45 17.22 -3.45
CA GLU A 161 2.49 16.53 -2.68
C GLU A 161 2.78 17.30 -1.39
N LEU A 162 2.68 16.61 -0.25
CA LEU A 162 2.84 17.17 1.09
C LEU A 162 3.84 16.36 1.90
N THR A 163 4.63 17.05 2.72
CA THR A 163 5.50 16.41 3.72
C THR A 163 4.91 16.60 5.10
N PHE A 164 4.52 15.50 5.74
CA PHE A 164 3.99 15.49 7.11
C PHE A 164 5.04 15.05 8.12
N THR A 165 5.04 15.67 9.30
CA THR A 165 5.77 15.13 10.45
C THR A 165 5.16 13.79 10.89
N HIS A 166 5.92 13.01 11.67
CA HIS A 166 5.42 11.74 12.22
C HIS A 166 4.14 11.93 13.04
N GLU A 167 4.06 13.02 13.82
CA GLU A 167 2.89 13.34 14.64
C GLU A 167 1.67 13.70 13.78
N GLN A 168 1.85 14.54 12.77
CA GLN A 168 0.78 14.90 11.83
C GLN A 168 0.25 13.67 11.09
N MET A 169 1.15 12.81 10.57
CA MET A 169 0.76 11.59 9.87
C MET A 169 0.04 10.59 10.80
N LYS A 170 0.40 10.52 12.08
CA LYS A 170 -0.28 9.70 13.08
C LYS A 170 -1.73 10.15 13.28
N VAL A 171 -1.96 11.46 13.42
CA VAL A 171 -3.30 12.04 13.54
C VAL A 171 -4.12 11.78 12.27
N LEU A 172 -3.54 11.98 11.08
CA LEU A 172 -4.22 11.71 9.81
C LEU A 172 -4.59 10.23 9.63
N LYS A 173 -3.72 9.30 10.02
CA LYS A 173 -4.03 7.85 10.02
C LYS A 173 -5.18 7.52 10.95
N GLN A 174 -5.18 8.05 12.16
CA GLN A 174 -6.30 7.86 13.09
C GLN A 174 -7.61 8.40 12.50
N ALA A 175 -7.59 9.58 11.88
CA ALA A 175 -8.76 10.13 11.22
C ALA A 175 -9.24 9.24 10.05
N LYS A 176 -8.33 8.75 9.21
CA LYS A 176 -8.65 7.82 8.12
C LYS A 176 -9.25 6.51 8.61
N ASP A 177 -8.70 5.92 9.67
CA ASP A 177 -9.20 4.66 10.24
C ASP A 177 -10.62 4.83 10.77
N LEU A 178 -10.93 5.96 11.43
CA LEU A 178 -12.27 6.30 11.89
C LEU A 178 -13.27 6.51 10.73
N LEU A 179 -12.79 6.92 9.56
CA LEU A 179 -13.59 7.15 8.35
C LEU A 179 -13.69 5.91 7.43
N SER A 180 -13.00 4.82 7.75
CA SER A 180 -12.92 3.61 6.91
C SER A 180 -14.26 2.96 6.55
N HIS A 181 -15.29 3.15 7.38
CA HIS A 181 -16.65 2.68 7.08
C HIS A 181 -17.40 3.59 6.08
N THR A 182 -17.06 4.86 6.05
CA THR A 182 -17.68 5.85 5.16
C THR A 182 -17.00 5.84 3.79
N MET A 183 -15.70 5.52 3.74
CA MET A 183 -14.90 5.49 2.52
C MET A 183 -14.08 4.18 2.45
N PRO A 184 -14.58 3.14 1.75
CA PRO A 184 -13.93 1.83 1.66
C PRO A 184 -12.56 1.86 0.96
N ASP A 185 -12.39 2.76 -0.01
CA ASP A 185 -11.17 2.89 -0.82
C ASP A 185 -10.09 3.68 -0.08
N GLY A 186 -10.51 4.62 0.79
CA GLY A 186 -9.62 5.32 1.73
C GLY A 186 -8.54 6.17 1.07
N SER A 187 -8.81 6.76 -0.10
CA SER A 187 -7.90 7.72 -0.72
C SER A 187 -7.63 8.89 0.23
N TRP A 188 -6.38 9.34 0.29
CA TRP A 188 -6.04 10.50 1.12
C TRP A 188 -6.71 11.78 0.63
N ALA A 189 -6.95 11.92 -0.68
CA ALA A 189 -7.68 13.05 -1.26
C ALA A 189 -9.10 13.13 -0.68
N ASP A 190 -9.85 12.02 -0.67
CA ASP A 190 -11.21 11.96 -0.15
C ASP A 190 -11.25 12.15 1.37
N VAL A 191 -10.27 11.58 2.09
CA VAL A 191 -10.14 11.78 3.55
C VAL A 191 -9.94 13.26 3.87
N ILE A 192 -9.02 13.92 3.17
CA ILE A 192 -8.75 15.35 3.39
C ILE A 192 -9.96 16.20 2.99
N ALA A 193 -10.59 15.92 1.84
CA ALA A 193 -11.79 16.63 1.39
C ALA A 193 -12.93 16.51 2.39
N LEU A 194 -13.22 15.31 2.89
CA LEU A 194 -14.29 15.08 3.85
C LEU A 194 -14.00 15.73 5.22
N LEU A 195 -12.74 15.69 5.67
CA LEU A 195 -12.33 16.40 6.89
C LEU A 195 -12.48 17.92 6.72
N ALA A 196 -12.11 18.47 5.57
CA ALA A 196 -12.27 19.88 5.24
C ALA A 196 -13.74 20.28 5.16
N GLU A 197 -14.59 19.51 4.49
CA GLU A 197 -16.04 19.75 4.42
C GLU A 197 -16.68 19.73 5.81
N LYS A 198 -16.34 18.74 6.66
CA LYS A 198 -16.83 18.70 8.04
C LYS A 198 -16.38 19.91 8.86
N HIS A 199 -15.14 20.36 8.66
CA HIS A 199 -14.64 21.57 9.29
C HIS A 199 -15.41 22.79 8.80
N MET A 200 -15.61 22.95 7.49
CA MET A 200 -16.41 24.04 6.90
C MET A 200 -17.85 24.03 7.42
N GLN A 201 -18.52 22.88 7.47
CA GLN A 201 -19.89 22.76 8.02
C GLN A 201 -19.96 23.15 9.51
N LYS A 202 -18.93 22.84 10.29
CA LYS A 202 -18.85 23.21 11.71
C LYS A 202 -18.56 24.70 11.90
N THR A 203 -17.71 25.28 11.06
CA THR A 203 -17.21 26.66 11.19
C THR A 203 -18.15 27.69 10.57
N LEU A 204 -18.84 27.37 9.47
CA LEU A 204 -19.85 28.23 8.85
C LEU A 204 -21.18 28.25 9.63
N GLY A 205 -21.32 27.39 10.65
CA GLY A 205 -22.54 27.25 11.45
C GLY A 205 -23.74 26.74 10.65
N LYS A 206 -24.81 26.36 11.36
CA LYS A 206 -26.15 26.12 10.77
C LYS A 206 -26.80 27.41 10.24
N ASN A 207 -26.04 28.34 9.67
CA ASN A 207 -26.55 29.63 9.20
C ASN A 207 -26.65 29.68 7.68
N GLN A 208 -27.24 28.63 7.09
CA GLN A 208 -27.95 28.71 5.82
C GLN A 208 -29.22 27.84 5.89
N SER A 209 -30.10 28.12 6.85
CA SER A 209 -31.54 28.14 6.52
C SER A 209 -31.81 29.46 5.80
N GLY A 210 -31.33 29.56 4.55
CA GLY A 210 -31.70 30.64 3.66
C GLY A 210 -33.15 30.45 3.25
N ASN A 211 -33.95 31.50 3.45
CA ASN A 211 -35.29 31.64 2.90
C ASN A 211 -35.29 31.29 1.40
N GLU A 212 -35.90 30.17 1.03
CA GLU A 212 -36.53 30.08 -0.28
C GLU A 212 -37.84 30.88 -0.22
N PRO A 213 -38.09 31.82 -1.15
CA PRO A 213 -39.40 32.43 -1.26
C PRO A 213 -40.42 31.35 -1.62
N LYS A 214 -41.38 31.09 -0.72
CA LYS A 214 -42.57 30.29 -1.05
C LYS A 214 -43.29 30.94 -2.23
N ALA A 215 -43.27 30.26 -3.38
CA ALA A 215 -44.15 30.58 -4.49
C ALA A 215 -45.62 30.44 -4.04
N PRO A 216 -46.53 31.30 -4.52
CA PRO A 216 -47.91 31.32 -4.06
C PRO A 216 -48.68 30.12 -4.61
N ASN A 217 -49.39 29.49 -3.69
CA ASN A 217 -50.27 28.37 -3.91
C ASN A 217 -51.55 28.88 -4.60
N ASN A 218 -51.82 28.44 -5.84
CA ASN A 218 -53.15 28.60 -6.41
C ASN A 218 -53.43 27.56 -7.49
N SER A 219 -54.16 26.50 -7.12
CA SER A 219 -55.32 26.03 -7.90
C SER A 219 -55.97 24.83 -7.22
N LYS A 220 -57.29 24.98 -7.05
CA LYS A 220 -58.25 24.02 -6.54
C LYS A 220 -58.46 22.82 -7.46
N ASP A 221 -59.10 21.82 -6.86
CA ASP A 221 -59.96 20.79 -7.44
C ASP A 221 -59.31 19.68 -8.26
N SER A 222 -59.38 18.46 -7.72
CA SER A 222 -60.51 17.58 -8.08
C SER A 222 -60.49 16.29 -7.26
N ARG A 223 -61.65 16.03 -6.62
CA ARG A 223 -62.02 14.73 -6.08
C ARG A 223 -62.04 13.70 -7.20
N SER A 224 -61.38 12.57 -7.01
CA SER A 224 -61.93 11.30 -7.52
C SER A 224 -61.51 10.12 -6.64
N ASN A 225 -62.56 9.53 -6.09
CA ASN A 225 -62.67 8.28 -5.37
C ASN A 225 -62.19 7.09 -6.24
N LYS A 226 -61.39 6.16 -5.70
CA LYS A 226 -61.60 4.72 -5.89
C LYS A 226 -60.67 3.82 -5.05
N LYS A 227 -61.35 3.11 -4.15
CA LYS A 227 -61.28 1.67 -3.85
C LYS A 227 -60.03 1.11 -3.15
N SER A 228 -60.31 0.76 -1.90
CA SER A 228 -59.76 -0.35 -1.13
C SER A 228 -59.70 -1.67 -1.93
N THR A 229 -58.52 -2.30 -1.90
CA THR A 229 -58.33 -3.75 -2.08
C THR A 229 -57.19 -4.22 -1.17
N PRO A 230 -57.18 -5.50 -0.76
CA PRO A 230 -56.78 -5.90 0.58
C PRO A 230 -55.28 -6.19 0.75
N SER A 231 -54.86 -6.01 1.99
CA SER A 231 -53.58 -6.40 2.61
C SER A 231 -53.02 -7.74 2.10
N PHE A 232 -51.86 -7.67 1.44
CA PHE A 232 -50.87 -8.74 1.48
C PHE A 232 -49.87 -8.39 2.59
N THR A 233 -49.83 -9.18 3.65
CA THR A 233 -48.88 -9.06 4.75
C THR A 233 -47.45 -9.23 4.23
N ALA A 234 -46.77 -8.12 3.96
CA ALA A 234 -45.34 -8.11 3.68
C ALA A 234 -44.58 -8.59 4.93
N LYS A 235 -43.78 -9.65 4.79
CA LYS A 235 -42.86 -10.10 5.84
C LYS A 235 -42.02 -8.90 6.33
N PRO A 236 -41.87 -8.70 7.66
CA PRO A 236 -41.17 -7.53 8.17
C PRO A 236 -39.72 -7.52 7.66
N LYS A 237 -39.32 -6.42 7.00
CA LYS A 237 -37.92 -6.16 6.68
C LYS A 237 -37.14 -6.14 8.00
N ARG A 238 -36.21 -7.07 8.18
CA ARG A 238 -35.46 -7.21 9.43
C ARG A 238 -34.60 -5.97 9.67
N GLY A 239 -34.56 -5.52 10.93
CA GLY A 239 -33.76 -4.38 11.35
C GLY A 239 -32.26 -4.69 11.31
N HIS A 240 -31.45 -3.67 11.06
CA HIS A 240 -29.99 -3.75 11.17
C HIS A 240 -29.53 -3.94 12.62
N ILE A 241 -28.31 -4.48 12.81
CA ILE A 241 -27.66 -4.52 14.13
C ILE A 241 -27.64 -3.09 14.69
N LYS A 242 -28.18 -2.92 15.90
CA LYS A 242 -28.25 -1.62 16.56
C LYS A 242 -26.85 -1.00 16.64
N ILE A 243 -26.75 0.30 16.31
CA ILE A 243 -25.46 1.02 16.30
C ILE A 243 -24.73 0.96 17.65
N THR A 244 -25.48 0.90 18.75
CA THR A 244 -24.94 0.75 20.12
C THR A 244 -24.24 -0.58 20.32
N VAL A 245 -24.81 -1.68 19.82
CA VAL A 245 -24.21 -3.03 19.87
C VAL A 245 -22.98 -3.08 18.97
N ARG A 246 -23.07 -2.53 17.75
CA ARG A 246 -21.92 -2.44 16.83
C ARG A 246 -20.73 -1.72 17.48
N ARG A 247 -20.96 -0.55 18.10
CA ARG A 247 -19.88 0.21 18.79
C ARG A 247 -19.21 -0.61 19.90
N ARG A 248 -19.98 -1.31 20.73
CA ARG A 248 -19.43 -2.15 21.81
C ARG A 248 -18.57 -3.30 21.29
N VAL A 249 -19.04 -3.98 20.24
CA VAL A 249 -18.29 -5.10 19.62
C VAL A 249 -16.95 -4.62 19.05
N PHE A 250 -16.93 -3.45 18.40
CA PHE A 250 -15.69 -2.82 17.91
C PHE A 250 -14.73 -2.42 19.03
N GLN A 251 -15.27 -1.86 20.12
CA GLN A 251 -14.46 -1.44 21.27
C GLN A 251 -13.83 -2.66 21.96
N LYS A 252 -14.58 -3.76 22.14
CA LYS A 252 -14.06 -5.02 22.69
C LYS A 252 -12.98 -5.65 21.82
N ALA A 253 -13.10 -5.53 20.50
CA ALA A 253 -12.11 -6.03 19.56
C ALA A 253 -10.88 -5.12 19.41
N HIS A 254 -10.81 -4.01 20.16
CA HIS A 254 -9.77 -2.98 20.04
C HIS A 254 -9.56 -2.51 18.59
N HIS A 255 -10.64 -2.43 17.81
CA HIS A 255 -10.59 -2.07 16.39
C HIS A 255 -9.58 -2.92 15.58
N CYS A 256 -9.46 -4.22 15.91
CA CYS A 256 -8.60 -5.17 15.23
C CYS A 256 -9.39 -6.43 14.86
N CYS A 257 -8.98 -7.08 13.77
CA CYS A 257 -9.48 -8.39 13.37
C CYS A 257 -9.20 -9.45 14.45
N GLU A 258 -10.24 -10.18 14.84
CA GLU A 258 -10.19 -11.21 15.88
C GLU A 258 -9.87 -12.61 15.34
N PHE A 259 -9.58 -12.76 14.04
CA PHE A 259 -9.23 -14.04 13.44
C PHE A 259 -7.90 -14.59 13.98
N ILE A 260 -7.89 -15.90 14.28
CA ILE A 260 -6.73 -16.69 14.68
C ILE A 260 -6.57 -17.86 13.72
N ASP A 261 -5.38 -18.04 13.16
CA ASP A 261 -5.07 -19.17 12.30
C ASP A 261 -5.07 -20.48 13.10
N PRO A 262 -5.90 -21.48 12.75
CA PRO A 262 -5.96 -22.75 13.48
C PRO A 262 -4.64 -23.53 13.48
N LYS A 263 -3.77 -23.37 12.48
CA LYS A 263 -2.49 -24.11 12.38
C LYS A 263 -1.37 -23.42 13.14
N THR A 264 -1.19 -22.13 12.92
CA THR A 264 -0.07 -21.37 13.48
C THR A 264 -0.41 -20.62 14.77
N GLN A 265 -1.68 -20.59 15.17
CA GLN A 265 -2.21 -19.80 16.29
C GLN A 265 -1.93 -18.30 16.20
N ARG A 266 -1.55 -17.81 15.00
CA ARG A 266 -1.27 -16.39 14.77
C ARG A 266 -2.58 -15.59 14.64
N LYS A 267 -2.66 -14.47 15.36
CA LYS A 267 -3.76 -13.50 15.23
C LYS A 267 -3.51 -12.54 14.05
N CYS A 268 -4.55 -12.26 13.25
CA CYS A 268 -4.44 -11.40 12.07
C CYS A 268 -4.03 -9.95 12.38
N GLN A 269 -4.54 -9.37 13.47
CA GLN A 269 -4.26 -7.98 13.93
C GLN A 269 -4.55 -6.86 12.90
N SER A 270 -5.13 -7.14 11.73
CA SER A 270 -5.49 -6.11 10.76
C SER A 270 -6.56 -5.17 11.33
N ASN A 271 -6.38 -3.86 11.12
CA ASN A 271 -7.33 -2.79 11.46
C ASN A 271 -8.08 -2.25 10.23
N TYR A 272 -7.92 -2.87 9.05
CA TYR A 272 -8.42 -2.37 7.78
C TYR A 272 -9.69 -3.11 7.31
N GLN A 273 -10.67 -2.37 6.78
CA GLN A 273 -11.97 -2.88 6.29
C GLN A 273 -12.62 -3.87 7.25
N LEU A 274 -12.82 -3.44 8.51
CA LEU A 274 -13.41 -4.26 9.54
C LEU A 274 -14.93 -4.37 9.39
N GLU A 275 -15.45 -5.57 9.61
CA GLU A 275 -16.85 -5.93 9.47
C GLU A 275 -17.30 -6.70 10.72
N VAL A 276 -18.57 -6.51 11.12
CA VAL A 276 -19.17 -7.34 12.17
C VAL A 276 -19.62 -8.64 11.53
N ASP A 277 -19.04 -9.74 11.98
CA ASP A 277 -19.40 -11.10 11.58
C ASP A 277 -20.17 -11.79 12.71
N HIS A 278 -21.10 -12.68 12.34
CA HIS A 278 -21.79 -13.54 13.27
C HIS A 278 -21.05 -14.88 13.38
N ARG A 279 -20.63 -15.25 14.60
CA ARG A 279 -19.96 -16.54 14.88
C ARG A 279 -20.80 -17.71 14.37
N ILE A 280 -22.10 -17.65 14.62
CA ILE A 280 -23.12 -18.46 13.98
C ILE A 280 -23.89 -17.55 13.04
N PRO A 281 -23.80 -17.73 11.71
CA PRO A 281 -24.50 -16.89 10.75
C PRO A 281 -26.02 -16.89 10.95
N LEU A 282 -26.66 -15.75 10.67
CA LEU A 282 -28.12 -15.61 10.74
C LEU A 282 -28.87 -16.66 9.91
N ALA A 283 -28.31 -17.04 8.74
CA ALA A 283 -28.88 -18.08 7.87
C ALA A 283 -28.92 -19.47 8.52
N ARG A 284 -28.19 -19.67 9.62
CA ARG A 284 -28.10 -20.91 10.39
C ARG A 284 -28.68 -20.77 11.80
N GLY A 285 -29.53 -19.76 12.03
CA GLY A 285 -30.18 -19.53 13.33
C GLY A 285 -29.38 -18.67 14.30
N GLY A 286 -28.32 -17.99 13.83
CA GLY A 286 -27.60 -16.99 14.61
C GLY A 286 -28.49 -15.86 15.14
N SER A 287 -28.05 -15.23 16.24
CA SER A 287 -28.71 -14.05 16.81
C SER A 287 -27.83 -12.81 16.72
N ASP A 288 -28.42 -11.61 16.77
CA ASP A 288 -27.70 -10.33 16.83
C ASP A 288 -27.23 -9.97 18.26
N LYS A 289 -27.21 -10.95 19.17
CA LYS A 289 -26.69 -10.76 20.53
C LYS A 289 -25.18 -10.57 20.47
N GLU A 290 -24.67 -9.68 21.32
CA GLU A 290 -23.23 -9.34 21.39
C GLU A 290 -22.32 -10.58 21.55
N SER A 291 -22.79 -11.64 22.22
CA SER A 291 -22.07 -12.90 22.38
C SER A 291 -21.87 -13.69 21.09
N ASN A 292 -22.73 -13.49 20.08
CA ASN A 292 -22.63 -14.13 18.77
C ASN A 292 -21.93 -13.24 17.73
N LEU A 293 -21.49 -12.04 18.10
CA LEU A 293 -20.82 -11.10 17.18
C LEU A 293 -19.30 -11.11 17.42
N ARG A 294 -18.55 -10.83 16.35
CA ARG A 294 -17.09 -10.62 16.36
C ARG A 294 -16.69 -9.64 15.27
N VAL A 295 -15.48 -9.09 15.35
CA VAL A 295 -14.92 -8.20 14.33
C VAL A 295 -13.90 -8.94 13.47
N LEU A 296 -14.09 -8.94 12.15
CA LEU A 296 -13.17 -9.52 11.17
C LEU A 296 -12.83 -8.49 10.10
N CYS A 297 -11.62 -8.52 9.53
CA CYS A 297 -11.38 -7.79 8.28
C CYS A 297 -12.14 -8.46 7.12
N ARG A 298 -12.43 -7.72 6.05
CA ARG A 298 -13.14 -8.21 4.87
C ARG A 298 -12.65 -9.57 4.38
N THR A 299 -11.33 -9.78 4.28
CA THR A 299 -10.75 -11.06 3.85
C THR A 299 -11.14 -12.22 4.76
N HIS A 300 -11.07 -12.03 6.09
CA HIS A 300 -11.43 -13.07 7.04
C HIS A 300 -12.95 -13.25 7.20
N ASN A 301 -13.74 -12.19 7.00
CA ASN A 301 -15.20 -12.32 6.93
C ASN A 301 -15.62 -13.18 5.72
N LEU A 302 -15.02 -12.96 4.55
CA LEU A 302 -15.25 -13.79 3.37
C LEU A 302 -14.81 -15.25 3.60
N LEU A 303 -13.68 -15.47 4.27
CA LEU A 303 -13.23 -16.81 4.65
C LEU A 303 -14.24 -17.51 5.58
N ALA A 304 -14.74 -16.81 6.59
CA ALA A 304 -15.73 -17.33 7.53
C ALA A 304 -17.06 -17.66 6.82
N ALA A 305 -17.54 -16.79 5.94
CA ALA A 305 -18.73 -17.04 5.13
C ALA A 305 -18.57 -18.30 4.25
N LYS A 306 -17.38 -18.46 3.63
CA LYS A 306 -17.05 -19.64 2.81
C LYS A 306 -17.04 -20.93 3.63
N GLN A 307 -16.53 -20.90 4.87
CA GLN A 307 -16.53 -22.07 5.78
C GLN A 307 -17.96 -22.54 6.11
N TRP A 308 -18.92 -21.61 6.20
CA TRP A 308 -20.33 -21.93 6.43
C TRP A 308 -21.11 -22.31 5.16
N GLY A 309 -20.45 -22.36 3.99
CA GLY A 309 -21.08 -22.62 2.70
C GLY A 309 -21.97 -21.48 2.21
N LEU A 310 -21.80 -20.27 2.74
CA LEU A 310 -22.56 -19.09 2.33
C LEU A 310 -21.89 -18.43 1.12
N LYS A 311 -22.67 -18.20 0.06
CA LYS A 311 -22.21 -17.41 -1.09
C LYS A 311 -22.23 -15.93 -0.71
N SER A 312 -21.11 -15.23 -0.89
CA SER A 312 -21.05 -13.78 -0.70
C SER A 312 -22.05 -13.09 -1.61
N LYS A 313 -22.94 -12.24 -1.08
CA LYS A 313 -23.68 -11.31 -1.91
C LYS A 313 -22.66 -10.43 -2.65
N LYS A 314 -22.79 -10.34 -3.98
CA LYS A 314 -21.94 -9.48 -4.81
C LYS A 314 -21.94 -8.05 -4.26
N PRO A 315 -20.80 -7.33 -4.27
CA PRO A 315 -20.77 -5.91 -3.99
C PRO A 315 -21.47 -5.16 -5.12
N GLY A 316 -22.38 -4.25 -4.78
CA GLY A 316 -23.09 -3.41 -5.75
C GLY A 316 -24.59 -3.38 -5.50
N HIS A 317 -25.00 -2.49 -4.59
CA HIS A 317 -26.16 -1.59 -4.68
C HIS A 317 -26.25 -0.90 -3.32
N PHE A 318 -25.86 0.37 -3.32
CA PHE A 318 -26.08 1.33 -2.24
C PHE A 318 -27.57 1.44 -1.94
#